data_AF-A0A9P6N6W0-F1
#
_entry.id   AF-A0A9P6N6W0-F1
#
_cell.length_a   1.000
_cell.length_b   1.000
_cell.length_c   1.000
_cell.angle_alpha   90.00
_cell.angle_beta   90.00
_cell.angle_gamma   90.00
#
_symmetry.space_group_name_H-M   'P 1'
#
loop_
_entity.id
_entity.type
_entity.pdbx_description
1 polymer ?
#
loop_
_entity_poly.entity_id
_entity_poly.type
_entity_poly.pdbx_seq_one_letter_code
_entity_poly.pdbx_strand_id
1 'polypeptide(L)'
;MIHLAQYMAHANDGDQRNESQKDLDAQKPGRFEAGQLHSHLANDSKDGRSIANRLESELSKNHDPEHNPDPNIPDKGQAPTELAKQHGNKPSKGAVIDEQIKLEEEAEVSLLPNLCLRKSTFSLF
;
A
#
# COMPACT_ATOMS: atom_id res chain seq x y z
N MET A 1 -51.30 7.06 10.83
CA MET A 1 -49.93 7.22 11.35
C MET A 1 -49.02 7.50 10.17
N ILE A 2 -48.63 8.77 10.01
CA ILE A 2 -47.88 9.28 8.86
C ILE A 2 -46.39 9.06 9.15
N HIS A 3 -45.70 8.29 8.30
CA HIS A 3 -44.24 8.14 8.35
C HIS A 3 -43.59 9.39 7.76
N LEU A 4 -43.22 10.35 8.62
CA LEU A 4 -42.31 11.43 8.27
C LEU A 4 -40.88 10.94 8.52
N ALA A 5 -40.29 10.31 7.50
CA ALA A 5 -38.85 10.08 7.48
C ALA A 5 -38.18 11.41 7.11
N GLN A 6 -37.72 12.17 8.11
CA GLN A 6 -36.79 13.28 7.91
C GLN A 6 -35.48 12.71 7.34
N TYR A 7 -35.29 12.88 6.04
CA TYR A 7 -34.01 12.75 5.36
C TYR A 7 -33.07 13.82 5.92
N MET A 8 -32.17 13.41 6.82
CA MET A 8 -31.06 14.26 7.27
C MET A 8 -30.09 14.42 6.11
N ALA A 9 -30.27 15.48 5.33
CA ALA A 9 -29.29 15.95 4.37
C ALA A 9 -28.09 16.52 5.15
N HIS A 10 -27.03 15.73 5.29
CA HIS A 10 -25.75 16.20 5.77
C HIS A 10 -25.01 16.92 4.63
N ALA A 11 -25.44 18.14 4.29
CA ALA A 11 -24.61 19.07 3.54
C ALA A 11 -23.68 19.78 4.54
N ASN A 12 -22.59 19.11 4.92
CA ASN A 12 -21.53 19.76 5.69
C ASN A 12 -20.59 20.47 4.73
N ASP A 13 -20.96 21.68 4.30
CA ASP A 13 -20.09 22.60 3.55
C ASP A 13 -18.93 23.15 4.42
N GLY A 14 -18.85 22.76 5.70
CA GLY A 14 -17.81 23.17 6.65
C GLY A 14 -16.59 22.24 6.72
N ASP A 15 -16.58 21.13 5.98
CA ASP A 15 -15.43 20.20 5.92
C ASP A 15 -14.40 20.61 4.84
N GLN A 16 -14.74 21.55 3.95
CA GLN A 16 -13.81 22.04 2.94
C GLN A 16 -12.97 23.20 3.51
N ARG A 17 -11.79 22.86 4.05
CA ARG A 17 -10.75 23.86 4.37
C ARG A 17 -10.10 24.37 3.09
N ASN A 18 -10.07 25.69 2.89
CA ASN A 18 -9.24 26.29 1.85
C ASN A 18 -7.80 26.35 2.38
N GLU A 19 -6.96 25.39 1.99
CA GLU A 19 -5.54 25.31 2.33
C GLU A 19 -4.87 26.66 1.98
N SER A 20 -4.08 27.23 2.89
CA SER A 20 -3.40 28.48 2.57
C SER A 20 -2.28 28.23 1.57
N GLN A 21 -1.89 29.23 0.77
CA GLN A 21 -0.77 29.10 -0.17
C GLN A 21 0.51 28.58 0.52
N LYS A 22 0.70 28.94 1.79
CA LYS A 22 1.84 28.50 2.60
C LYS A 22 1.79 27.00 2.92
N ASP A 23 0.61 26.46 3.19
CA ASP A 23 0.43 25.02 3.46
C ASP A 23 0.66 24.21 2.18
N LEU A 24 0.18 24.72 1.04
CA LEU A 24 0.43 24.12 -0.28
C LEU A 24 1.90 24.18 -0.68
N ASP A 25 2.61 25.27 -0.36
CA ASP A 25 4.04 25.40 -0.64
C ASP A 25 4.89 24.55 0.30
N ALA A 26 4.42 24.29 1.54
CA ALA A 26 5.08 23.39 2.48
C ALA A 26 4.93 21.90 2.10
N GLN A 27 3.85 21.54 1.41
CA GLN A 27 3.63 20.19 0.88
C GLN A 27 4.33 19.92 -0.46
N LYS A 28 4.87 20.95 -1.13
CA LYS A 28 5.62 20.74 -2.37
C LYS A 28 6.96 20.10 -2.07
N PRO A 29 7.32 18.99 -2.76
CA PRO A 29 8.67 18.45 -2.67
C PRO A 29 9.70 19.53 -3.03
N GLY A 30 10.90 19.45 -2.46
CA GLY A 30 11.96 20.41 -2.74
C GLY A 30 12.18 20.56 -4.24
N ARG A 31 12.68 21.73 -4.70
CA ARG A 31 12.87 22.00 -6.14
C ARG A 31 13.68 20.93 -6.88
N PHE A 32 14.50 20.17 -6.16
CA PHE A 32 15.34 19.09 -6.67
C PHE A 32 14.70 17.69 -6.55
N GLU A 33 13.66 17.55 -5.72
CA GLU A 33 12.93 16.29 -5.47
C GLU A 33 11.67 16.20 -6.34
N ALA A 34 11.11 17.34 -6.73
CA ALA A 34 9.92 17.42 -7.58
C ALA A 34 10.24 16.92 -9.00
N GLY A 35 9.75 15.73 -9.35
CA GLY A 35 9.73 15.27 -10.74
C GLY A 35 8.90 16.20 -11.63
N GLN A 36 9.41 16.55 -12.80
CA GLN A 36 8.72 17.43 -13.74
C GLN A 36 7.58 16.67 -14.45
N LEU A 37 6.41 17.30 -14.60
CA LEU A 37 5.33 16.77 -15.43
C LEU A 37 5.87 16.54 -16.85
N HIS A 38 5.71 15.32 -17.38
CA HIS A 38 6.29 14.84 -18.66
C HIS A 38 7.80 14.57 -18.67
N SER A 39 8.43 14.35 -17.50
CA SER A 39 9.76 13.74 -17.48
C SER A 39 9.73 12.40 -18.23
N HIS A 40 10.72 12.15 -19.09
CA HIS A 40 10.86 10.87 -19.78
C HIS A 40 10.77 9.72 -18.77
N LEU A 41 9.92 8.73 -19.07
CA LEU A 41 9.89 7.49 -18.30
C LEU A 41 11.25 6.79 -18.44
N ALA A 42 11.69 6.10 -17.40
CA ALA A 42 12.98 5.42 -17.42
C ALA A 42 13.09 4.37 -18.54
N ASN A 43 11.95 3.85 -18.98
CA ASN A 43 11.79 2.87 -20.05
C ASN A 43 11.21 3.46 -21.34
N ASP A 44 11.33 4.78 -21.57
CA ASP A 44 10.86 5.41 -22.80
C ASP A 44 11.58 4.83 -24.04
N SER A 45 10.80 4.52 -25.07
CA SER A 45 11.28 4.08 -26.38
C SER A 45 12.15 5.13 -27.10
N LYS A 46 11.97 6.41 -26.78
CA LYS A 46 12.76 7.52 -27.33
C LYS A 46 14.04 7.80 -26.53
N ASP A 47 14.30 7.02 -25.50
CA ASP A 47 15.50 7.15 -24.69
C ASP A 47 16.73 6.67 -25.47
N GLY A 48 17.71 7.56 -25.64
CA GLY A 48 18.99 7.26 -26.28
C GLY A 48 19.96 6.46 -25.40
N ARG A 49 19.62 6.20 -24.12
CA ARG A 49 20.43 5.35 -23.23
C ARG A 49 20.47 3.91 -23.75
N SER A 50 21.65 3.29 -23.66
CA SER A 50 21.82 1.87 -23.96
C SER A 50 20.94 1.01 -23.03
N ILE A 51 20.60 -0.21 -23.48
CA ILE A 51 19.77 -1.14 -22.70
C ILE A 51 20.45 -1.47 -21.35
N ALA A 52 21.78 -1.65 -21.34
CA ALA A 52 22.54 -1.90 -20.13
C ALA A 52 22.39 -0.76 -19.10
N ASN A 53 22.52 0.49 -19.54
CA ASN A 53 22.42 1.65 -18.65
C ASN A 53 20.99 1.86 -18.12
N ARG A 54 19.97 1.50 -18.92
CA ARG A 54 18.57 1.51 -18.48
C ARG A 54 18.33 0.50 -17.37
N LEU A 55 18.80 -0.73 -17.56
CA LEU A 55 18.68 -1.80 -16.55
C LEU A 55 19.41 -1.44 -15.27
N GLU A 56 20.64 -0.92 -15.36
CA GLU A 56 21.42 -0.52 -14.19
C GLU A 56 20.71 0.59 -13.39
N SER A 57 20.13 1.58 -14.07
CA SER A 57 19.36 2.65 -13.43
C SER A 57 18.06 2.18 -12.78
N GLU A 58 17.41 1.13 -13.28
CA GLU A 58 16.22 0.55 -12.64
C GLU A 58 16.62 -0.31 -11.45
N LEU A 59 17.69 -1.09 -11.55
CA LEU A 59 18.21 -1.90 -10.45
C LEU A 59 18.65 -1.02 -9.27
N SER A 60 19.32 0.11 -9.53
CA SER A 60 19.71 1.04 -8.47
C SER A 60 18.50 1.61 -7.72
N LYS A 61 17.43 1.96 -8.45
CA LYS A 61 16.18 2.48 -7.85
C LYS A 61 15.44 1.43 -7.02
N ASN A 62 15.44 0.17 -7.45
CA ASN A 62 14.82 -0.91 -6.67
C ASN A 62 15.57 -1.19 -5.35
N HIS A 63 16.84 -0.79 -5.25
CA HIS A 63 17.64 -0.93 -4.04
C HIS A 63 17.48 0.23 -3.06
N ASP A 64 16.89 1.35 -3.47
CA ASP A 64 16.60 2.48 -2.58
C ASP A 64 15.41 2.12 -1.68
N PRO A 65 15.58 2.08 -0.35
CA PRO A 65 14.51 1.70 0.58
C PRO A 65 13.36 2.72 0.63
N GLU A 66 13.59 3.95 0.18
CA GLU A 66 12.56 4.99 0.02
C GLU A 66 11.81 4.88 -1.32
N HIS A 67 12.28 4.06 -2.26
CA HIS A 67 11.65 3.93 -3.56
C HIS A 67 10.43 3.02 -3.47
N ASN A 68 9.27 3.61 -3.20
CA ASN A 68 8.00 2.93 -3.39
C ASN A 68 7.62 2.97 -4.88
N PRO A 69 7.55 1.82 -5.58
CA PRO A 69 7.20 1.78 -6.99
C PRO A 69 5.78 2.25 -7.29
N ASP A 70 4.90 2.34 -6.28
CA ASP A 70 3.58 2.94 -6.40
C ASP A 70 3.27 3.82 -5.18
N PRO A 71 3.19 5.16 -5.33
CA PRO A 71 2.86 6.05 -4.22
C PRO A 71 1.46 5.81 -3.62
N ASN A 72 0.59 5.05 -4.30
CA ASN A 72 -0.74 4.68 -3.78
C ASN A 72 -0.74 3.34 -3.04
N ILE A 73 0.35 2.56 -3.09
CA ILE A 73 0.46 1.28 -2.39
C ILE A 73 1.45 1.49 -1.25
N PRO A 74 1.00 1.93 -0.06
CA PRO A 74 1.89 2.00 1.09
C PRO A 74 2.45 0.59 1.37
N ASP A 75 3.77 0.52 1.53
CA ASP A 75 4.58 -0.62 1.95
C ASP A 75 3.94 -2.00 1.78
N LYS A 76 4.30 -2.68 0.68
CA LYS A 76 3.82 -4.03 0.31
C LYS A 76 3.96 -5.11 1.40
N GLY A 77 4.71 -4.83 2.47
CA GLY A 77 4.94 -5.73 3.60
C GLY A 77 4.15 -5.42 4.88
N GLN A 78 3.41 -4.31 4.96
CA GLN A 78 2.67 -3.95 6.18
C GLN A 78 1.30 -4.65 6.25
N ALA A 79 0.81 -4.87 7.47
CA ALA A 79 -0.53 -5.42 7.65
C ALA A 79 -1.58 -4.39 7.19
N PRO A 80 -2.66 -4.82 6.52
CA PRO A 80 -3.69 -3.92 5.98
C PRO A 80 -4.36 -3.05 7.08
N THR A 81 -4.25 -3.49 8.33
CA THR A 81 -4.81 -2.89 9.54
C THR A 81 -3.91 -1.81 10.16
N GLU A 82 -2.62 -1.79 9.84
CA GLU A 82 -1.62 -0.93 10.48
C GLU A 82 -1.77 0.52 10.07
N LEU A 83 -2.02 0.81 8.80
CA LEU A 83 -2.23 2.18 8.32
C LEU A 83 -3.38 2.86 9.07
N ALA A 84 -4.52 2.16 9.20
CA ALA A 84 -5.67 2.70 9.91
C ALA A 84 -5.33 3.01 11.37
N LYS A 85 -4.61 2.11 12.05
CA LYS A 85 -4.15 2.30 13.43
C LYS A 85 -3.18 3.49 13.56
N GLN A 86 -2.22 3.62 12.64
CA GLN A 86 -1.25 4.74 12.61
C GLN A 86 -1.95 6.09 12.46
N HIS A 87 -3.00 6.15 11.64
CA HIS A 87 -3.82 7.34 11.47
C HIS A 87 -4.88 7.54 12.58
N GLY A 88 -4.91 6.68 13.62
CA GLY A 88 -5.87 6.77 14.73
C GLY A 88 -7.32 6.36 14.36
N ASN A 89 -7.51 5.76 13.18
CA ASN A 89 -8.79 5.33 12.66
C ASN A 89 -9.06 3.86 12.99
N LYS A 90 -10.35 3.50 13.04
CA LYS A 90 -10.73 2.08 13.13
C LYS A 90 -10.50 1.43 11.76
N PRO A 91 -9.83 0.26 11.69
CA PRO A 91 -9.67 -0.47 10.45
C PRO A 91 -11.02 -0.89 9.87
N SER A 92 -11.10 -0.98 8.55
CA SER A 92 -12.31 -1.44 7.87
C SER A 92 -12.56 -2.92 8.18
N LYS A 93 -13.83 -3.35 8.08
CA LYS A 93 -14.17 -4.77 8.27
C LYS A 93 -13.41 -5.68 7.30
N GLY A 94 -13.18 -5.22 6.06
CA GLY A 94 -12.39 -5.95 5.06
C GLY A 94 -10.94 -6.12 5.49
N ALA A 95 -10.27 -5.05 5.94
CA ALA A 95 -8.88 -5.12 6.38
C ALA A 95 -8.66 -6.08 7.55
N VAL A 96 -9.63 -6.17 8.48
CA VAL A 96 -9.60 -7.12 9.59
C VAL A 96 -9.75 -8.56 9.09
N ILE A 97 -10.66 -8.81 8.15
CA ILE A 97 -10.86 -10.14 7.56
C ILE A 97 -9.62 -10.58 6.77
N ASP A 98 -9.03 -9.67 6.00
CA ASP A 98 -7.81 -9.95 5.23
C ASP A 98 -6.62 -10.28 6.15
N GLU A 99 -6.49 -9.61 7.31
CA GLU A 99 -5.49 -9.94 8.33
C GLU A 99 -5.75 -11.32 8.95
N GLN A 100 -7.01 -11.64 9.25
CA GLN A 100 -7.38 -12.96 9.79
C GLN A 100 -7.09 -14.10 8.80
N ILE A 101 -7.47 -13.93 7.53
CA ILE A 101 -7.22 -14.93 6.48
C ILE A 101 -5.72 -15.17 6.33
N LYS A 102 -4.91 -14.10 6.28
CA LYS A 102 -3.44 -14.24 6.20
C LYS A 102 -2.86 -15.05 7.35
N LEU A 103 -3.32 -14.80 8.59
CA LEU A 103 -2.86 -15.52 9.77
C LEU A 103 -3.28 -17.00 9.74
N GLU A 104 -4.49 -17.30 9.28
CA GLU A 104 -4.99 -18.67 9.14
C GLU A 104 -4.22 -19.44 8.06
N GLU A 105 -3.97 -18.82 6.90
CA GLU A 105 -3.19 -19.42 5.81
C GLU A 105 -1.74 -19.69 6.22
N GLU A 106 -1.09 -18.76 6.92
CA GLU A 106 0.28 -18.95 7.41
C GLU A 106 0.37 -20.05 8.48
N ALA A 107 -0.63 -20.13 9.37
CA ALA A 107 -0.75 -21.21 10.33
C ALA A 107 -0.92 -22.57 9.62
N GLU A 108 -1.77 -22.66 8.60
CA GLU A 108 -1.98 -23.89 7.85
C GLU A 108 -0.71 -24.32 7.10
N VAL A 109 -0.05 -23.40 6.38
CA VAL A 109 1.21 -23.66 5.68
C VAL A 109 2.32 -24.12 6.62
N SER A 110 2.41 -23.54 7.82
CA SER A 110 3.40 -23.95 8.83
C SER A 110 3.11 -25.31 9.49
N LEU A 111 1.85 -25.75 9.51
CA LEU A 111 1.43 -27.03 10.09
C LEU A 111 1.59 -28.21 9.13
N LEU A 112 1.51 -27.99 7.82
CA LEU A 112 1.66 -29.01 6.78
C LEU A 112 3.01 -29.78 6.76
N PRO A 113 4.21 -29.19 7.00
CA PRO A 113 5.46 -29.95 7.01
C PRO A 113 5.52 -30.99 8.15
N ASN A 114 4.77 -30.78 9.23
CA ASN A 114 4.76 -31.68 10.39
C ASN A 114 3.83 -32.90 10.21
N LEU A 115 2.89 -32.86 9.25
CA LEU A 115 2.00 -33.99 8.97
C LEU A 115 2.68 -35.07 8.11
N CYS A 116 3.63 -34.70 7.25
CA CYS A 116 4.34 -35.63 6.38
C CYS A 116 5.32 -36.52 7.17
N LEU A 117 6.00 -35.97 8.17
CA LEU A 117 6.97 -36.69 9.02
C LEU A 117 6.31 -37.61 10.07
N ARG A 118 5.03 -37.41 10.41
CA ARG A 118 4.30 -38.27 11.37
C ARG A 118 3.65 -39.50 10.71
N LYS A 119 3.42 -39.49 9.40
CA LYS A 119 2.85 -40.63 8.68
C LYS A 119 3.88 -41.70 8.34
N SER A 120 5.16 -41.36 8.25
CA SER A 120 6.24 -42.34 7.99
C SER A 120 6.61 -43.16 9.22
N THR A 121 6.39 -42.66 10.44
CA THR A 121 6.72 -43.38 11.68
C THR A 121 5.60 -44.28 12.20
N PHE A 122 4.39 -44.18 11.65
CA PHE A 122 3.24 -44.99 12.05
C PHE A 122 3.01 -46.24 11.18
N SER A 123 3.82 -46.47 10.13
CA SER A 123 3.74 -47.69 9.30
C SER A 123 4.77 -48.76 9.68
N LEU A 124 5.39 -48.67 10.86
CA LEU A 124 6.45 -49.56 11.34
C LEU A 124 6.11 -50.27 12.66
N PHE A 125 4.82 -50.38 13.00
CA PHE A 125 4.33 -51.21 14.10
C PHE A 125 3.19 -52.12 13.63
#